data_AF-A0A848TTQ2-F1
#
_entry.id   AF-A0A848TTQ2-F1
#
_cell.length_a   1.000
_cell.length_b   1.000
_cell.length_c   1.000
_cell.angle_alpha   90.00
_cell.angle_beta   90.00
_cell.angle_gamma   90.00
#
_symmetry.space_group_name_H-M   'P 1'
#
loop_
_entity.id
_entity.type
_entity.pdbx_description
1 polymer ?
#
loop_
_entity_poly.entity_id
_entity_poly.type
_entity_poly.pdbx_seq_one_letter_code
_entity_poly.pdbx_strand_id
1 'polypeptide(L)'
;MKIIKILGFLFLGIIFVSFNLSIENNKTVVDNPTVVMAYYVPEKEYAPEKLPLDQLTHIIFSFTNVIDGEMKFTHDENGEKLMQLVAQRTHHQKLKVMIACGGWGADGFSDMAHTAENRMKFVSSVIEFNKKYDLDGLDIDWEYPAIPAANTGARPEDKQNFTLLMKELRTGLNSLERKQTLTFA
;
A
#
# COMPACT_ATOMS: atom_id res chain seq x y z
N MET A 1 -21.38 -41.74 79.25
CA MET A 1 -22.29 -41.25 78.20
C MET A 1 -22.46 -39.74 78.35
N LYS A 2 -22.23 -38.98 77.27
CA LYS A 2 -22.34 -37.50 77.11
C LYS A 2 -21.11 -36.62 77.47
N ILE A 3 -20.19 -36.61 76.51
CA ILE A 3 -19.49 -35.47 75.86
C ILE A 3 -19.67 -34.08 76.50
N ILE A 4 -18.56 -33.54 77.00
CA ILE A 4 -18.35 -32.12 77.34
C ILE A 4 -18.04 -31.37 76.03
N LYS A 5 -18.88 -30.39 75.64
CA LYS A 5 -18.56 -29.43 74.58
C LYS A 5 -17.84 -28.23 75.21
N ILE A 6 -16.52 -28.16 75.05
CA ILE A 6 -15.76 -26.91 75.25
C ILE A 6 -15.83 -26.14 73.94
N LEU A 7 -16.49 -24.99 73.99
CA LEU A 7 -16.61 -24.03 72.89
C LEU A 7 -15.29 -23.25 72.83
N GLY A 8 -14.41 -23.60 71.88
CA GLY A 8 -13.23 -22.80 71.56
C GLY A 8 -13.64 -21.59 70.73
N PHE A 9 -13.44 -20.38 71.26
CA PHE A 9 -13.46 -19.15 70.46
C PHE A 9 -12.16 -19.08 69.65
N LEU A 10 -12.24 -19.37 68.35
CA LEU A 10 -11.16 -19.09 67.41
C LEU A 10 -11.35 -17.65 66.91
N PHE A 11 -10.48 -16.74 67.34
CA PHE A 11 -10.43 -15.37 66.83
C PHE A 11 -9.79 -15.41 65.43
N LEU A 12 -10.59 -15.37 64.37
CA LEU A 12 -10.08 -15.26 63.00
C LEU A 12 -9.80 -13.76 62.73
N GLY A 13 -8.53 -13.37 62.86
CA GLY A 13 -8.07 -12.04 62.44
C GLY A 13 -8.15 -11.94 60.92
N ILE A 14 -9.09 -11.14 60.40
CA ILE A 14 -9.16 -10.81 58.98
C ILE A 14 -8.12 -9.72 58.72
N ILE A 15 -7.00 -10.09 58.11
CA ILE A 15 -6.02 -9.14 57.56
C ILE A 15 -6.61 -8.61 56.25
N PHE A 16 -7.13 -7.38 56.28
CA PHE A 16 -7.47 -6.64 55.07
C PHE A 16 -6.18 -6.14 54.42
N VAL A 17 -5.65 -6.88 53.45
CA VAL A 17 -4.64 -6.36 52.52
C VAL A 17 -5.40 -5.54 51.48
N SER A 18 -5.38 -4.22 51.63
CA SER A 18 -5.88 -3.30 50.60
C SER A 18 -4.96 -3.38 49.38
N PHE A 19 -5.38 -4.13 48.37
CA PHE A 19 -4.74 -4.17 47.06
C PHE A 19 -5.08 -2.87 46.32
N ASN A 20 -4.15 -1.92 46.27
CA ASN A 20 -4.27 -0.76 45.41
C ASN A 20 -4.05 -1.20 43.97
N LEU A 21 -5.14 -1.58 43.28
CA LEU A 21 -5.11 -1.76 41.83
C LEU A 21 -5.05 -0.37 41.19
N SER A 22 -3.84 0.12 40.95
CA SER A 22 -3.63 1.22 40.01
C SER A 22 -4.00 0.71 38.63
N ILE A 23 -5.15 1.11 38.11
CA ILE A 23 -5.46 0.97 36.68
C ILE A 23 -4.57 1.99 35.98
N GLU A 24 -3.37 1.58 35.59
CA GLU A 24 -2.62 2.30 34.57
C GLU A 24 -3.44 2.21 33.28
N ASN A 25 -4.06 3.34 32.91
CA ASN A 25 -4.58 3.57 31.58
C ASN A 25 -3.40 3.62 30.60
N ASN A 26 -2.82 2.45 30.31
CA ASN A 26 -1.85 2.27 29.25
C ASN A 26 -2.59 2.38 27.92
N LYS A 27 -2.93 3.61 27.53
CA LYS A 27 -3.12 3.93 26.12
C LYS A 27 -1.77 3.66 25.49
N THR A 28 -1.62 2.50 24.87
CA THR A 28 -0.51 2.23 23.96
C THR A 28 -0.51 3.38 22.95
N VAL A 29 0.48 4.28 23.07
CA VAL A 29 0.78 5.21 21.99
C VAL A 29 1.25 4.32 20.86
N VAL A 30 0.35 4.02 19.93
CA VAL A 30 0.70 3.35 18.69
C VAL A 30 1.56 4.36 17.94
N ASP A 31 2.88 4.22 18.04
CA ASP A 31 3.83 4.94 17.22
C ASP A 31 3.58 4.51 15.77
N ASN A 32 2.74 5.27 15.07
CA ASN A 32 2.57 5.13 13.64
C ASN A 32 3.63 6.02 12.99
N PRO A 33 4.74 5.45 12.48
CA PRO A 33 5.78 6.25 11.87
C PRO A 33 5.19 7.03 10.68
N THR A 34 5.53 8.32 10.61
CA THR A 34 5.10 9.19 9.52
C THR A 34 5.54 8.59 8.18
N VAL A 35 4.61 8.50 7.24
CA VAL A 35 4.88 8.05 5.87
C VAL A 35 5.19 9.27 5.02
N VAL A 36 6.36 9.29 4.38
CA VAL A 36 6.78 10.33 3.44
C VAL A 36 6.94 9.67 2.07
N MET A 37 6.01 9.98 1.16
CA MET A 37 6.03 9.49 -0.22
C MET A 37 6.39 10.64 -1.17
N ALA A 38 7.19 10.36 -2.19
CA ALA A 38 7.49 11.31 -3.25
C ALA A 38 7.36 10.65 -4.62
N TYR A 39 6.92 11.42 -5.60
CA TYR A 39 6.94 11.04 -7.00
C TYR A 39 8.31 11.31 -7.63
N TYR A 40 8.75 10.41 -8.49
CA TYR A 40 9.94 10.55 -9.30
C TYR A 40 9.60 10.32 -10.77
N VAL A 41 9.61 11.40 -11.54
CA VAL A 41 9.54 11.35 -13.00
C VAL A 41 10.97 11.24 -13.54
N PRO A 42 11.31 10.18 -14.29
CA PRO A 42 12.66 9.95 -14.75
C PRO A 42 13.06 11.01 -15.79
N GLU A 43 14.19 11.66 -15.56
CA GLU A 43 14.79 12.58 -16.51
C GLU A 43 16.21 12.15 -16.84
N LYS A 44 16.71 12.53 -18.02
CA LYS A 44 18.05 12.12 -18.50
C LYS A 44 19.18 12.51 -17.54
N GLU A 45 19.10 13.69 -16.94
CA GLU A 45 20.17 14.25 -16.09
C GLU A 45 19.92 14.06 -14.59
N TYR A 46 18.76 13.50 -14.21
CA TYR A 46 18.39 13.28 -12.82
C TYR A 46 18.31 11.78 -12.52
N ALA A 47 19.45 11.20 -12.12
CA ALA A 47 19.57 9.78 -11.83
C ALA A 47 19.12 9.45 -10.39
N PRO A 48 18.67 8.19 -10.11
CA PRO A 48 18.18 7.79 -8.79
C PRO A 48 19.16 8.04 -7.64
N GLU A 49 20.46 7.96 -7.88
CA GLU A 49 21.52 8.20 -6.88
C GLU A 49 21.55 9.66 -6.38
N LYS A 50 20.95 10.60 -7.13
CA LYS A 50 20.86 12.02 -6.75
C LYS A 50 19.64 12.32 -5.88
N LEU A 51 18.74 11.35 -5.69
CA LEU A 51 17.53 11.54 -4.89
C LEU A 51 17.86 11.56 -3.40
N PRO A 52 17.20 12.42 -2.59
CA PRO A 52 17.39 12.46 -1.14
C PRO A 52 16.64 11.30 -0.43
N LEU A 53 16.96 10.05 -0.79
CA LEU A 53 16.18 8.86 -0.42
C LEU A 53 16.13 8.59 1.10
N ASP A 54 17.12 9.03 1.87
CA ASP A 54 17.12 8.90 3.34
C ASP A 54 16.02 9.72 4.04
N GLN A 55 15.41 10.68 3.32
CA GLN A 55 14.30 11.49 3.83
C GLN A 55 12.94 10.88 3.51
N LEU A 56 12.90 9.78 2.76
CA LEU A 56 11.67 9.18 2.23
C LEU A 56 11.42 7.81 2.87
N THR A 57 10.14 7.44 2.99
CA THR A 57 9.76 6.06 3.28
C THR A 57 9.32 5.31 2.03
N HIS A 58 8.74 6.02 1.05
CA HIS A 58 8.37 5.47 -0.25
C HIS A 58 8.79 6.43 -1.36
N ILE A 59 9.20 5.86 -2.49
CA ILE A 59 9.39 6.59 -3.75
C ILE A 59 8.51 5.93 -4.82
N ILE A 60 7.76 6.73 -5.56
CA ILE A 60 6.84 6.29 -6.60
C ILE A 60 7.43 6.70 -7.94
N PHE A 61 7.88 5.73 -8.73
CA PHE A 61 8.33 5.98 -10.10
C PHE A 61 7.12 6.31 -10.98
N SER A 62 7.24 7.33 -11.81
CA SER A 62 6.14 7.87 -12.62
C SER A 62 6.58 8.02 -14.08
N PHE A 63 5.93 7.44 -15.09
CA PHE A 63 4.70 6.64 -15.05
C PHE A 63 4.79 5.44 -16.02
N THR A 64 3.97 4.42 -15.75
CA THR A 64 3.46 3.50 -16.78
C THR A 64 2.09 3.97 -17.27
N ASN A 65 1.58 3.36 -18.34
CA ASN A 65 0.28 3.66 -18.94
C ASN A 65 -0.51 2.36 -19.18
N VAL A 66 -1.81 2.52 -19.41
CA VAL A 66 -2.67 1.44 -19.90
C VAL A 66 -2.54 1.37 -21.44
N ILE A 67 -1.84 0.37 -21.95
CA ILE A 67 -1.60 0.17 -23.38
C ILE A 67 -2.07 -1.24 -23.76
N ASP A 68 -3.04 -1.31 -24.66
CA ASP A 68 -3.76 -2.54 -25.03
C ASP A 68 -4.38 -3.28 -23.83
N GLY A 69 -4.85 -2.52 -22.83
CA GLY A 69 -5.43 -3.05 -21.59
C GLY A 69 -4.42 -3.63 -20.60
N GLU A 70 -3.13 -3.34 -20.76
CA GLU A 70 -2.04 -3.81 -19.89
C GLU A 70 -1.20 -2.63 -19.37
N MET A 71 -0.55 -2.81 -18.23
CA MET A 71 0.40 -1.83 -17.69
C MET A 71 1.74 -1.91 -18.42
N LYS A 72 2.11 -0.84 -19.15
CA LYS A 72 3.35 -0.78 -19.94
C LYS A 72 4.03 0.58 -19.83
N PHE A 73 5.33 0.63 -20.06
CA PHE A 73 5.99 1.91 -20.33
C PHE A 73 5.67 2.38 -21.75
N THR A 74 5.61 3.70 -21.94
CA THR A 74 5.60 4.32 -23.27
C THR A 74 7.00 4.36 -23.89
N HIS A 75 8.03 4.27 -23.06
CA HIS A 75 9.44 4.36 -23.42
C HIS A 75 10.23 3.28 -22.67
N ASP A 76 10.85 2.35 -23.39
CA ASP A 76 11.47 1.15 -22.79
C ASP A 76 12.64 1.49 -21.85
N GLU A 77 13.35 2.60 -22.09
CA GLU A 77 14.46 3.06 -21.25
C GLU A 77 14.06 3.36 -19.79
N ASN A 78 12.77 3.60 -19.54
CA ASN A 78 12.26 3.77 -18.19
C ASN A 78 12.41 2.50 -17.34
N GLY A 79 12.43 1.32 -17.96
CA GLY A 79 12.70 0.06 -17.27
C GLY A 79 14.09 0.01 -16.65
N GLU A 80 15.11 0.48 -17.37
CA GLU A 80 16.48 0.56 -16.84
C GLU A 80 16.57 1.55 -15.68
N LYS A 81 15.92 2.70 -15.80
CA LYS A 81 15.88 3.72 -14.74
C LYS A 81 15.15 3.22 -13.49
N LEU A 82 14.06 2.48 -13.66
CA LEU A 82 13.33 1.85 -12.56
C LEU A 82 14.21 0.82 -11.84
N MET A 83 14.93 -0.03 -12.59
CA MET A 83 15.87 -0.98 -11.97
C MET A 83 16.99 -0.29 -11.19
N GLN A 84 17.51 0.84 -11.69
CA GLN A 84 18.48 1.67 -10.96
C GLN A 84 17.90 2.21 -9.65
N LEU A 85 16.64 2.65 -9.65
CA LEU A 85 15.96 3.11 -8.44
C LEU A 85 15.74 1.96 -7.44
N VAL A 86 15.32 0.80 -7.92
CA VAL A 86 15.13 -0.40 -7.10
C VAL A 86 16.45 -0.85 -6.44
N ALA A 87 17.58 -0.73 -7.15
CA ALA A 87 18.91 -1.04 -6.63
C ALA A 87 19.34 -0.14 -5.45
N GLN A 88 18.79 1.07 -5.32
CA GLN A 88 19.08 1.97 -4.20
C GLN A 88 18.67 1.40 -2.84
N ARG A 89 17.76 0.41 -2.80
CA ARG A 89 17.38 -0.28 -1.55
C ARG A 89 18.57 -0.96 -0.85
N THR A 90 19.64 -1.28 -1.57
CA THR A 90 20.90 -1.79 -0.98
C THR A 90 21.57 -0.80 -0.02
N HIS A 91 21.39 0.50 -0.26
CA HIS A 91 21.89 1.59 0.57
C HIS A 91 20.81 2.16 1.50
N HIS A 92 19.53 2.06 1.10
CA HIS A 92 18.38 2.60 1.83
C HIS A 92 17.40 1.49 2.23
N GLN A 93 17.77 0.66 3.22
CA GLN A 93 17.07 -0.60 3.56
C GLN A 93 15.60 -0.46 3.96
N LYS A 94 15.17 0.75 4.37
CA LYS A 94 13.78 1.04 4.75
C LYS A 94 12.93 1.60 3.59
N LEU A 95 13.57 1.96 2.47
CA LEU A 95 12.91 2.55 1.32
C LEU A 95 12.05 1.49 0.61
N LYS A 96 10.81 1.87 0.30
CA LYS A 96 9.95 1.11 -0.60
C LYS A 96 9.89 1.78 -1.96
N VAL A 97 10.03 0.98 -3.01
CA VAL A 97 9.96 1.48 -4.39
C VAL A 97 8.65 1.03 -5.03
N MET A 98 7.83 1.99 -5.43
CA MET A 98 6.52 1.78 -6.04
C MET A 98 6.51 2.29 -7.49
N ILE A 99 5.53 1.89 -8.28
CA ILE A 99 5.28 2.38 -9.64
C ILE A 99 3.89 3.00 -9.72
N ALA A 100 3.77 4.15 -10.37
CA ALA A 100 2.49 4.75 -10.72
C ALA A 100 2.10 4.43 -12.17
N CYS A 101 0.84 4.06 -12.37
CA CYS A 101 0.23 3.92 -13.69
C CYS A 101 -0.77 5.06 -13.91
N GLY A 102 -0.57 5.84 -14.98
CA GLY A 102 -1.47 6.91 -15.37
C GLY A 102 -0.82 8.29 -15.42
N GLY A 103 -1.44 9.24 -14.72
CA GLY A 103 -1.14 10.67 -14.76
C GLY A 103 -1.99 11.44 -15.78
N TRP A 104 -1.85 12.75 -15.77
CA TRP A 104 -2.63 13.65 -16.63
C TRP A 104 -2.53 13.30 -18.12
N GLY A 105 -3.68 13.06 -18.76
CA GLY A 105 -3.77 12.71 -20.17
C GLY A 105 -3.46 11.25 -20.51
N ALA A 106 -3.18 10.40 -19.51
CA ALA A 106 -3.06 8.96 -19.73
C ALA A 106 -4.45 8.34 -19.96
N ASP A 107 -4.73 7.98 -21.20
CA ASP A 107 -5.99 7.36 -21.61
C ASP A 107 -5.99 5.83 -21.42
N GLY A 108 -7.15 5.19 -21.67
CA GLY A 108 -7.32 3.74 -21.71
C GLY A 108 -7.90 3.14 -20.42
N PHE A 109 -7.95 3.90 -19.32
CA PHE A 109 -8.48 3.42 -18.05
C PHE A 109 -9.97 3.05 -18.09
N SER A 110 -10.82 3.91 -18.68
CA SER A 110 -12.27 3.62 -18.73
C SER A 110 -12.57 2.33 -19.50
N ASP A 111 -11.87 2.08 -20.61
CA ASP A 111 -12.00 0.85 -21.41
C ASP A 111 -11.46 -0.38 -20.67
N MET A 112 -10.29 -0.25 -20.05
CA MET A 112 -9.69 -1.31 -19.24
C MET A 112 -10.55 -1.68 -18.03
N ALA A 113 -11.17 -0.69 -17.38
CA ALA A 113 -12.00 -0.92 -16.20
C ALA A 113 -13.39 -1.49 -16.55
N HIS A 114 -13.84 -1.36 -17.80
CA HIS A 114 -15.23 -1.54 -18.20
C HIS A 114 -15.80 -2.94 -17.94
N THR A 115 -15.02 -3.99 -18.19
CA THR A 115 -15.46 -5.39 -18.04
C THR A 115 -14.57 -6.13 -17.04
N ALA A 116 -15.11 -7.19 -16.44
CA ALA A 116 -14.33 -8.05 -15.55
C ALA A 116 -13.13 -8.70 -16.27
N GLU A 117 -13.30 -9.05 -17.54
CA GLU A 117 -12.24 -9.62 -18.37
C GLU A 117 -11.09 -8.61 -18.60
N ASN A 118 -11.43 -7.37 -18.96
CA ASN A 118 -10.43 -6.32 -19.20
C ASN A 118 -9.66 -5.99 -17.91
N ARG A 119 -10.36 -5.88 -16.78
CA ARG A 119 -9.71 -5.65 -15.48
C ARG A 119 -8.81 -6.81 -15.09
N MET A 120 -9.26 -8.06 -15.29
CA MET A 120 -8.44 -9.23 -15.01
C MET A 120 -7.15 -9.23 -15.85
N LYS A 121 -7.24 -8.88 -17.15
CA LYS A 121 -6.07 -8.73 -18.02
C LYS A 121 -5.09 -7.69 -17.45
N PHE A 122 -5.58 -6.51 -17.09
CA PHE A 122 -4.76 -5.46 -16.51
C PHE A 122 -4.13 -5.88 -15.18
N VAL A 123 -4.91 -6.44 -14.25
CA VAL A 123 -4.43 -6.93 -12.95
C VAL A 123 -3.34 -7.98 -13.13
N SER A 124 -3.49 -8.92 -14.06
CA SER A 124 -2.44 -9.89 -14.39
C SER A 124 -1.16 -9.20 -14.87
N SER A 125 -1.27 -8.20 -15.76
CA SER A 125 -0.09 -7.45 -16.23
C SER A 125 0.61 -6.68 -15.11
N VAL A 126 -0.15 -6.12 -14.16
CA VAL A 126 0.37 -5.43 -12.96
C VAL A 126 1.18 -6.40 -12.09
N ILE A 127 0.63 -7.58 -11.82
CA ILE A 127 1.31 -8.61 -11.00
C ILE A 127 2.65 -8.98 -11.63
N GLU A 128 2.66 -9.23 -12.94
CA GLU A 128 3.89 -9.60 -13.66
C GLU A 128 4.90 -8.45 -13.71
N PHE A 129 4.43 -7.21 -13.85
CA PHE A 129 5.30 -6.04 -13.80
C PHE A 129 5.93 -5.84 -12.41
N ASN A 130 5.15 -5.95 -11.34
CA ASN A 130 5.64 -5.82 -9.97
C ASN A 130 6.65 -6.92 -9.63
N LYS A 131 6.45 -8.16 -10.11
CA LYS A 131 7.45 -9.25 -9.99
C LYS A 131 8.71 -8.93 -10.79
N LYS A 132 8.56 -8.54 -12.06
CA LYS A 132 9.69 -8.28 -12.98
C LYS A 132 10.67 -7.25 -12.42
N TYR A 133 10.16 -6.19 -11.79
CA TYR A 133 10.98 -5.10 -11.26
C TYR A 133 11.16 -5.14 -9.74
N ASP A 134 10.70 -6.20 -9.05
CA ASP A 134 10.78 -6.38 -7.59
C ASP A 134 10.26 -5.17 -6.78
N LEU A 135 9.04 -4.74 -7.12
CA LEU A 135 8.40 -3.55 -6.56
C LEU A 135 7.68 -3.82 -5.24
N ASP A 136 7.57 -2.77 -4.42
CA ASP A 136 6.91 -2.76 -3.11
C ASP A 136 5.45 -2.27 -3.16
N GLY A 137 4.96 -1.85 -4.34
CA GLY A 137 3.58 -1.44 -4.52
C GLY A 137 3.26 -0.82 -5.86
N LEU A 138 1.99 -0.45 -5.99
CA LEU A 138 1.37 0.21 -7.15
C LEU A 138 0.61 1.45 -6.68
N ASP A 139 0.71 2.51 -7.46
CA ASP A 139 -0.17 3.67 -7.40
C ASP A 139 -0.99 3.76 -8.70
N ILE A 140 -2.31 3.94 -8.58
CA ILE A 140 -3.20 4.19 -9.73
C ILE A 140 -3.51 5.68 -9.79
N ASP A 141 -3.02 6.35 -10.82
CA ASP A 141 -3.21 7.78 -11.07
C ASP A 141 -4.15 7.97 -12.28
N TRP A 142 -5.42 7.57 -12.11
CA TRP A 142 -6.44 7.72 -13.17
C TRP A 142 -7.07 9.10 -13.08
N GLU A 143 -6.83 9.95 -14.07
CA GLU A 143 -7.37 11.31 -14.15
C GLU A 143 -8.41 11.51 -15.27
N TYR A 144 -9.72 11.38 -15.03
CA TYR A 144 -10.37 10.94 -13.80
C TYR A 144 -11.52 9.97 -14.10
N PRO A 145 -11.87 9.03 -13.20
CA PRO A 145 -13.02 8.16 -13.38
C PRO A 145 -14.31 8.98 -13.55
N ALA A 146 -15.08 8.70 -14.60
CA ALA A 146 -16.36 9.34 -14.92
C ALA A 146 -16.30 10.85 -15.25
N ILE A 147 -15.11 11.45 -15.36
CA ILE A 147 -14.94 12.86 -15.72
C ILE A 147 -14.03 12.94 -16.94
N PRO A 148 -14.55 13.30 -18.12
CA PRO A 148 -13.71 13.50 -19.29
C PRO A 148 -12.80 14.72 -19.07
N ALA A 149 -11.49 14.51 -19.14
CA ALA A 149 -10.46 15.53 -19.02
C ALA A 149 -9.31 15.19 -19.96
N ALA A 150 -8.53 16.18 -20.41
CA ALA A 150 -7.34 15.94 -21.26
C ALA A 150 -7.55 15.06 -22.51
N ASN A 151 -8.77 14.98 -23.06
CA ASN A 151 -9.18 14.06 -24.13
C ASN A 151 -9.13 12.56 -23.78
N THR A 152 -9.24 12.19 -22.50
CA THR A 152 -9.35 10.79 -22.06
C THR A 152 -10.80 10.29 -22.11
N GLY A 153 -10.95 8.98 -22.30
CA GLY A 153 -12.24 8.29 -22.25
C GLY A 153 -12.80 8.22 -20.84
N ALA A 154 -14.10 8.47 -20.70
CA ALA A 154 -14.81 8.40 -19.43
C ALA A 154 -16.23 7.86 -19.62
N ARG A 155 -16.73 7.14 -18.61
CA ARG A 155 -18.08 6.59 -18.54
C ARG A 155 -18.68 6.80 -17.15
N PRO A 156 -20.01 6.99 -17.03
CA PRO A 156 -20.65 7.07 -15.71
C PRO A 156 -20.36 5.85 -14.81
N GLU A 157 -20.24 4.66 -15.41
CA GLU A 157 -19.96 3.40 -14.70
C GLU A 157 -18.52 3.31 -14.15
N ASP A 158 -17.62 4.21 -14.55
CA ASP A 158 -16.23 4.24 -14.06
C ASP A 158 -16.16 4.33 -12.54
N LYS A 159 -17.15 4.97 -11.89
CA LYS A 159 -17.22 5.03 -10.42
C LYS A 159 -17.29 3.62 -9.80
N GLN A 160 -18.17 2.77 -10.32
CA GLN A 160 -18.31 1.39 -9.85
C GLN A 160 -17.14 0.54 -10.34
N ASN A 161 -16.72 0.72 -11.59
CA ASN A 161 -15.64 -0.06 -12.19
C ASN A 161 -14.29 0.22 -11.52
N PHE A 162 -14.01 1.45 -11.10
CA PHE A 162 -12.81 1.77 -10.32
C PHE A 162 -12.81 1.05 -8.97
N THR A 163 -13.96 0.98 -8.28
CA THR A 163 -14.07 0.21 -7.03
C THR A 163 -13.80 -1.27 -7.25
N LEU A 164 -14.30 -1.85 -8.35
CA LEU A 164 -14.05 -3.25 -8.70
C LEU A 164 -12.58 -3.48 -9.04
N LEU A 165 -11.99 -2.59 -9.85
CA LEU A 165 -10.57 -2.59 -10.18
C LEU A 165 -9.70 -2.58 -8.93
N MET A 166 -9.95 -1.69 -7.97
CA MET A 166 -9.15 -1.62 -6.74
C MET A 166 -9.27 -2.88 -5.88
N LYS A 167 -10.44 -3.53 -5.84
CA LYS A 167 -10.60 -4.82 -5.14
C LYS A 167 -9.83 -5.95 -5.83
N GLU A 168 -9.88 -6.00 -7.16
CA GLU A 168 -9.20 -7.02 -7.96
C GLU A 168 -7.68 -6.82 -7.91
N LEU A 169 -7.19 -5.58 -8.03
CA LEU A 169 -5.79 -5.21 -7.80
C LEU A 169 -5.34 -5.59 -6.39
N ARG A 170 -6.13 -5.28 -5.36
CA ARG A 170 -5.79 -5.66 -3.98
C ARG A 170 -5.64 -7.17 -3.84
N THR A 171 -6.54 -7.94 -4.45
CA THR A 171 -6.51 -9.41 -4.47
C THR A 171 -5.27 -9.93 -5.19
N GLY A 172 -4.99 -9.40 -6.39
CA GLY A 172 -3.82 -9.74 -7.19
C GLY A 172 -2.50 -9.46 -6.47
N LEU A 173 -2.35 -8.25 -5.92
CA LEU A 173 -1.16 -7.84 -5.18
C LEU A 173 -0.96 -8.63 -3.87
N ASN A 174 -2.02 -9.15 -3.25
CA ASN A 174 -1.92 -10.04 -2.09
C ASN A 174 -1.36 -11.43 -2.43
N SER A 175 -1.33 -11.81 -3.71
CA SER A 175 -0.73 -13.08 -4.16
C SER A 175 0.81 -13.03 -4.26
N LEU A 176 1.41 -11.84 -4.19
CA LEU A 176 2.86 -11.68 -4.21
C LEU A 176 3.47 -12.01 -2.84
N GLU A 177 4.69 -12.54 -2.84
CA GLU A 177 5.39 -13.00 -1.63
C GLU A 177 5.61 -11.87 -0.61
N ARG A 178 5.94 -10.67 -1.10
CA ARG A 178 6.13 -9.47 -0.27
C ARG A 178 4.82 -8.69 -0.18
N LYS A 179 4.53 -8.16 1.00
CA LYS A 179 3.38 -7.27 1.22
C LYS A 179 3.48 -6.04 0.30
N GLN A 180 2.52 -5.92 -0.60
CA GLN A 180 2.43 -4.82 -1.55
C GLN A 180 1.55 -3.67 -1.04
N THR A 181 2.04 -2.45 -1.21
CA THR A 181 1.28 -1.21 -1.00
C THR A 181 0.41 -0.94 -2.22
N LEU A 182 -0.84 -0.53 -2.03
CA LEU A 182 -1.74 -0.10 -3.10
C LEU A 182 -2.28 1.28 -2.73
N THR A 183 -2.01 2.27 -3.56
CA THR A 183 -2.47 3.65 -3.43
C THR A 183 -3.15 4.12 -4.73
N PHE A 184 -3.75 5.30 -4.69
CA PHE A 184 -4.27 6.00 -5.85
C PHE A 184 -4.18 7.51 -5.61
N ALA A 185 -4.02 8.27 -6.68
CA ALA A 185 -3.98 9.74 -6.69
C ALA A 185 -5.28 10.33 -7.26
#